data_AF-A0A929M8E9-F1
#
_entry.id   AF-A0A929M8E9-F1
#
_cell.length_a   1.000
_cell.length_b   1.000
_cell.length_c   1.000
_cell.angle_alpha   90.00
_cell.angle_beta   90.00
_cell.angle_gamma   90.00
#
_symmetry.space_group_name_H-M   'P 1'
#
loop_
_entity.id
_entity.type
_entity.pdbx_description
1 polymer ?
#
loop_
_entity_poly.entity_id
_entity_poly.type
_entity_poly.pdbx_seq_one_letter_code
_entity_poly.pdbx_strand_id
1 'polypeptide(L)'
;MRNARVTYRLIILILALIFGFGFSVPSFFQTQSGAKISLGLDLQGGLHMLLGVETNEAIHSKIKSIAGSINYYAKKEDVLIDKFKIKEDSVDFALLDSDEAPKVDKALAEIKGLDVKKDGLNYHITLTEQERLDTIEYAISQAVETIRNRLDQFGLAEPTVARQGKDNILVELPGIKTEEDEQRARDLIAKAAHLQLMAVDDKRQDQANTMSEA
;
A
#
# COMPACT_ATOMS: atom_id res chain seq x y z
N MET A 1 17.57 5.23 -73.37
CA MET A 1 16.95 5.84 -72.16
C MET A 1 15.76 4.99 -71.78
N ARG A 2 15.81 4.27 -70.64
CA ARG A 2 14.78 3.31 -70.23
C ARG A 2 13.70 4.07 -69.45
N ASN A 3 12.59 4.41 -70.12
CA ASN A 3 11.45 5.06 -69.49
C ASN A 3 10.85 4.14 -68.42
N ALA A 4 11.14 4.41 -67.15
CA ALA A 4 10.54 3.70 -66.04
C ALA A 4 9.04 4.06 -66.01
N ARG A 5 8.17 3.11 -66.35
CA ARG A 5 6.73 3.29 -66.15
C ARG A 5 6.47 3.25 -64.65
N VAL A 6 6.02 4.37 -64.10
CA VAL A 6 5.65 4.47 -62.69
C VAL A 6 4.37 3.66 -62.49
N THR A 7 4.52 2.43 -61.99
CA THR A 7 3.39 1.56 -61.64
C THR A 7 2.76 2.05 -60.34
N TYR A 8 1.43 1.94 -60.18
CA TYR A 8 0.72 2.30 -58.94
C TYR A 8 1.35 1.68 -57.67
N ARG A 9 1.95 0.49 -57.80
CA ARG A 9 2.74 -0.18 -56.74
C ARG A 9 3.94 0.65 -56.27
N LEU A 10 4.63 1.33 -57.19
CA LEU A 10 5.77 2.21 -56.89
C LEU A 10 5.31 3.45 -56.12
N ILE A 11 4.14 4.01 -56.49
CA ILE A 11 3.55 5.17 -55.80
C ILE A 11 3.15 4.78 -54.36
N ILE A 12 2.51 3.62 -54.18
CA ILE A 12 2.15 3.11 -52.84
C ILE A 12 3.40 2.86 -52.00
N LEU A 13 4.46 2.30 -52.58
CA LEU A 13 5.72 2.03 -51.88
C LEU A 13 6.41 3.34 -51.45
N ILE A 14 6.42 4.37 -52.32
CA ILE A 14 6.97 5.68 -51.99
C ILE A 14 6.15 6.36 -50.88
N LEU A 15 4.82 6.32 -50.96
CA LEU A 15 3.95 6.84 -49.91
C LEU A 15 4.19 6.12 -48.58
N ALA A 16 4.27 4.78 -48.59
CA ALA A 16 4.56 4.00 -47.39
C ALA A 16 5.94 4.35 -46.78
N LEU A 17 6.96 4.58 -47.61
CA LEU A 17 8.28 5.03 -47.17
C LEU A 17 8.23 6.44 -46.55
N ILE A 18 7.51 7.38 -47.17
CA ILE A 18 7.37 8.75 -46.66
C ILE A 18 6.64 8.73 -45.32
N PHE A 19 5.53 7.99 -45.21
CA PHE A 19 4.81 7.84 -43.94
C PHE A 19 5.66 7.12 -42.89
N GLY A 20 6.33 6.01 -43.24
CA GLY A 20 7.19 5.28 -42.33
C GLY A 20 8.36 6.12 -41.79
N PHE A 21 9.00 6.90 -42.67
CA PHE A 21 10.06 7.83 -42.26
C PHE A 21 9.48 8.95 -41.39
N GLY A 22 8.38 9.57 -41.81
CA GLY A 22 7.70 10.65 -41.07
C GLY A 22 7.29 10.25 -39.65
N PHE A 23 6.75 9.03 -39.46
CA PHE A 23 6.43 8.50 -38.13
C PHE A 23 7.66 8.12 -37.29
N SER A 24 8.82 7.86 -37.92
CA SER A 24 10.05 7.50 -37.21
C SER A 24 10.88 8.71 -36.76
N VAL A 25 10.78 9.86 -37.46
CA VAL A 25 11.52 11.10 -37.13
C VAL A 25 11.40 11.51 -35.65
N PRO A 26 10.20 11.53 -35.01
CA PRO A 26 10.07 11.92 -33.60
C PRO A 26 10.80 10.98 -32.63
N SER A 27 10.91 9.69 -32.97
CA SER A 27 11.62 8.69 -32.17
C SER A 27 13.14 8.83 -32.30
N PHE A 28 13.65 9.17 -33.49
CA PHE A 28 15.09 9.29 -33.76
C PHE A 28 15.69 10.60 -33.22
N PHE A 29 14.94 11.70 -33.33
CA PHE A 29 15.37 13.02 -32.85
C PHE A 29 14.88 13.38 -31.45
N GLN A 30 14.23 12.44 -30.74
CA GLN A 30 13.72 12.61 -29.37
C GLN A 30 12.94 13.92 -29.13
N THR A 31 12.24 14.44 -30.13
CA THR A 31 11.59 15.77 -30.09
C THR A 31 10.47 15.84 -29.04
N GLN A 32 10.26 16.99 -28.38
CA GLN A 32 9.28 17.14 -27.28
C GLN A 32 7.80 16.87 -27.67
N SER A 33 7.48 16.77 -28.97
CA SER A 33 6.13 16.50 -29.47
C SER A 33 6.14 15.43 -30.56
N GLY A 34 5.18 14.50 -30.49
CA GLY A 34 4.99 13.39 -31.43
C GLY A 34 4.90 12.03 -30.73
N ALA A 35 4.25 11.05 -31.38
CA ALA A 35 4.20 9.68 -30.88
C ALA A 35 5.60 9.07 -30.86
N LYS A 36 6.15 8.83 -29.68
CA LYS A 36 7.43 8.14 -29.47
C LYS A 36 7.19 6.68 -29.11
N ILE A 37 8.13 5.83 -29.48
CA ILE A 37 8.18 4.46 -28.96
C ILE A 37 8.53 4.57 -27.46
N SER A 38 7.69 3.99 -26.59
CA SER A 38 8.02 3.83 -25.17
C SER A 38 9.19 2.86 -25.07
N LEU A 39 10.33 3.35 -24.58
CA LEU A 39 11.53 2.54 -24.40
C LEU A 39 11.41 1.84 -23.03
N GLY A 40 11.69 0.54 -22.99
CA GLY A 40 11.74 -0.19 -21.72
C GLY A 40 12.91 0.26 -20.84
N LEU A 41 12.87 -0.13 -19.57
CA LEU A 41 13.86 0.18 -18.54
C LEU A 41 15.31 -0.06 -18.98
N ASP A 42 15.57 -1.19 -19.63
CA ASP A 42 16.91 -1.60 -20.07
C ASP A 42 17.53 -0.64 -21.11
N LEU A 43 16.69 0.05 -21.89
CA LEU A 43 17.12 0.98 -22.93
C LEU A 43 17.09 2.45 -22.50
N GLN A 44 16.24 2.80 -21.53
CA GLN A 44 16.05 4.19 -21.06
C GLN A 44 16.82 4.50 -19.77
N GLY A 45 17.25 3.47 -19.03
CA GLY A 45 17.68 3.60 -17.65
C GLY A 45 16.49 3.83 -16.70
N GLY A 46 16.64 3.43 -15.45
CA GLY A 46 15.63 3.65 -14.43
C GLY A 46 15.86 2.84 -13.16
N LEU A 47 14.85 2.79 -12.30
CA LEU A 47 14.89 2.08 -11.02
C LEU A 47 13.98 0.86 -11.04
N HIS A 48 14.53 -0.30 -10.69
CA HIS A 48 13.78 -1.55 -10.49
C HIS A 48 13.99 -2.03 -9.05
N MET A 49 12.89 -2.23 -8.32
CA MET A 49 12.92 -2.66 -6.93
C MET A 49 11.91 -3.77 -6.67
N LEU A 50 12.33 -4.72 -5.83
CA LEU A 50 11.45 -5.70 -5.22
C LEU A 50 11.37 -5.40 -3.72
N LEU A 51 10.15 -5.17 -3.24
CA LEU A 51 9.87 -4.76 -1.87
C LEU A 51 9.04 -5.84 -1.18
N GLY A 52 9.54 -6.36 -0.06
CA GLY A 52 8.77 -7.28 0.78
C GLY A 52 7.75 -6.54 1.64
N VAL A 53 6.55 -7.11 1.77
CA VAL A 53 5.51 -6.59 2.66
C VAL A 53 5.59 -7.28 4.03
N GLU A 54 5.60 -6.50 5.10
CA GLU A 54 5.61 -7.00 6.49
C GLU A 54 4.25 -7.60 6.88
N THR A 55 4.02 -8.86 6.49
CA THR A 55 2.74 -9.55 6.72
C THR A 55 2.42 -9.78 8.19
N ASN A 56 3.45 -10.00 9.02
CA ASN A 56 3.28 -10.22 10.46
C ASN A 56 2.78 -8.94 11.15
N GLU A 57 3.32 -7.78 10.78
CA GLU A 57 2.89 -6.50 11.33
C GLU A 57 1.45 -6.15 10.88
N ALA A 58 1.05 -6.55 9.67
CA ALA A 58 -0.34 -6.40 9.24
C ALA A 58 -1.31 -7.21 10.12
N ILE A 59 -0.97 -8.45 10.45
CA ILE A 59 -1.76 -9.30 11.36
C ILE A 59 -1.79 -8.67 12.76
N HIS A 60 -0.64 -8.27 13.29
CA HIS A 60 -0.55 -7.65 14.61
C HIS A 60 -1.34 -6.34 14.70
N SER A 61 -1.31 -5.52 13.65
CA SER A 61 -2.12 -4.29 13.54
C SER A 61 -3.62 -4.58 13.54
N LYS A 62 -4.06 -5.61 12.80
CA LYS A 62 -5.45 -6.10 12.80
C LYS A 62 -5.87 -6.58 14.20
N ILE A 63 -5.02 -7.35 14.88
CA ILE A 63 -5.22 -7.79 16.26
C ILE A 63 -5.34 -6.60 17.22
N LYS A 64 -4.48 -5.59 17.11
CA LYS A 64 -4.58 -4.32 17.86
C LYS A 64 -5.90 -3.60 17.62
N SER A 65 -6.37 -3.55 16.37
CA SER A 65 -7.64 -2.94 16.03
C SER A 65 -8.81 -3.67 16.69
N ILE A 66 -8.83 -5.01 16.61
CA ILE A 66 -9.83 -5.85 17.28
C ILE A 66 -9.76 -5.68 18.80
N ALA A 67 -8.57 -5.69 19.39
CA ALA A 67 -8.36 -5.43 20.81
C ALA A 67 -8.92 -4.07 21.23
N GLY A 68 -8.70 -3.03 20.42
CA GLY A 68 -9.28 -1.71 20.61
C GLY A 68 -10.81 -1.73 20.59
N SER A 69 -11.41 -2.44 19.63
CA SER A 69 -12.86 -2.61 19.53
C SER A 69 -13.45 -3.36 20.73
N ILE A 70 -12.78 -4.42 21.21
CA ILE A 70 -13.19 -5.18 22.40
C ILE A 70 -13.13 -4.29 23.64
N ASN A 71 -12.03 -3.58 23.86
CA ASN A 71 -11.87 -2.67 25.00
C ASN A 71 -12.89 -1.52 24.96
N TYR A 72 -13.20 -1.00 23.77
CA TYR A 72 -14.24 0.02 23.60
C TYR A 72 -15.63 -0.53 23.92
N TYR A 73 -15.98 -1.71 23.41
CA TYR A 73 -17.25 -2.37 23.70
C TYR A 73 -17.41 -2.64 25.19
N ALA A 74 -16.37 -3.18 25.84
CA ALA A 74 -16.38 -3.47 27.26
C ALA A 74 -16.65 -2.23 28.11
N LYS A 75 -15.96 -1.12 27.83
CA LYS A 75 -16.20 0.16 28.51
C LYS A 75 -17.60 0.73 28.26
N LYS A 76 -18.15 0.53 27.07
CA LYS A 76 -19.46 1.04 26.69
C LYS A 76 -20.60 0.29 27.40
N GLU A 77 -20.47 -1.02 27.52
CA GLU A 77 -21.47 -1.91 28.14
C GLU A 77 -21.21 -2.15 29.63
N ASP A 78 -20.25 -1.42 30.22
CA ASP A 78 -19.80 -1.53 31.63
C ASP A 78 -19.31 -2.94 32.03
N VAL A 79 -18.77 -3.68 31.06
CA VAL A 79 -18.25 -5.04 31.25
C VAL A 79 -16.85 -4.97 31.85
N LEU A 80 -16.66 -5.70 32.96
CA LEU A 80 -15.40 -5.68 33.70
C LEU A 80 -14.44 -6.76 33.18
N ILE A 81 -13.36 -6.29 32.54
CA ILE A 81 -12.29 -7.13 31.99
C ILE A 81 -10.99 -6.99 32.81
N ASP A 82 -10.39 -8.11 33.20
CA ASP A 82 -9.08 -8.20 33.82
C ASP A 82 -8.05 -8.86 32.86
N LYS A 83 -6.76 -8.63 33.14
CA LYS A 83 -5.61 -9.23 32.42
C LYS A 83 -5.64 -9.03 30.90
N PHE A 84 -6.21 -7.93 30.43
CA PHE A 84 -6.25 -7.60 29.00
C PHE A 84 -4.83 -7.44 28.43
N LYS A 85 -4.43 -8.37 27.56
CA LYS A 85 -3.09 -8.43 26.96
C LYS A 85 -3.20 -8.61 25.46
N ILE A 86 -2.49 -7.76 24.73
CA ILE A 86 -2.32 -7.85 23.28
C ILE A 86 -0.99 -8.53 23.02
N LYS A 87 -1.02 -9.64 22.29
CA LYS A 87 0.15 -10.35 21.77
C LYS A 87 0.27 -10.11 20.25
N GLU A 88 1.29 -10.69 19.63
CA GLU A 88 1.56 -10.53 18.20
C GLU A 88 0.40 -11.06 17.32
N ASP A 89 -0.21 -12.18 17.69
CA ASP A 89 -1.23 -12.90 16.91
C ASP A 89 -2.56 -13.10 17.63
N SER A 90 -2.65 -12.61 18.88
CA SER A 90 -3.76 -12.95 19.78
C SER A 90 -4.08 -11.86 20.78
N VAL A 91 -5.31 -11.89 21.29
CA VAL A 91 -5.78 -11.07 22.41
C VAL A 91 -6.24 -11.99 23.52
N ASP A 92 -5.68 -11.79 24.71
CA ASP A 92 -6.06 -12.52 25.91
C ASP A 92 -6.75 -11.60 26.90
N PHE A 93 -7.86 -12.04 27.49
CA PHE A 93 -8.47 -11.35 28.61
C PHE A 93 -9.33 -12.27 29.48
N ALA A 94 -9.65 -11.84 30.69
CA ALA A 94 -10.53 -12.55 31.60
C ALA A 94 -11.74 -11.67 31.97
N LEU A 95 -12.94 -12.24 32.00
CA LEU A 95 -14.10 -11.58 32.57
C LEU A 95 -14.10 -11.73 34.09
N LEU A 96 -14.54 -10.67 34.77
CA LEU A 96 -14.72 -10.67 36.23
C LEU A 96 -16.09 -11.21 36.64
N ASP A 97 -17.10 -11.06 35.78
CA ASP A 97 -18.48 -11.51 36.01
C ASP A 97 -18.90 -12.56 34.97
N SER A 98 -19.43 -13.69 35.43
CA SER A 98 -19.97 -14.74 34.56
C SER A 98 -21.27 -14.34 33.88
N ASP A 99 -22.05 -13.45 34.48
CA ASP A 99 -23.36 -13.03 33.96
C ASP A 99 -23.22 -12.16 32.70
N GLU A 100 -22.04 -11.58 32.49
CA GLU A 100 -21.69 -10.76 31.32
C GLU A 100 -21.17 -11.60 30.14
N ALA A 101 -20.78 -12.84 30.38
CA ALA A 101 -20.22 -13.72 29.35
C ALA A 101 -21.12 -13.87 28.11
N PRO A 102 -22.46 -14.04 28.23
CA PRO A 102 -23.33 -14.13 27.05
C PRO A 102 -23.35 -12.86 26.19
N LYS A 103 -23.17 -11.67 26.81
CA LYS A 103 -23.13 -10.39 26.08
C LYS A 103 -21.84 -10.27 25.27
N VAL A 104 -20.72 -10.67 25.86
CA VAL A 104 -19.41 -10.66 25.21
C VAL A 104 -19.36 -11.70 24.09
N ASP A 105 -19.85 -12.91 24.35
CA ASP A 105 -19.93 -13.98 23.35
C ASP A 105 -20.73 -13.52 22.12
N LYS A 106 -21.85 -12.81 22.33
CA LYS A 106 -22.64 -12.25 21.23
C LYS A 106 -21.87 -11.19 20.43
N ALA A 107 -21.19 -10.26 21.11
CA ALA A 107 -20.41 -9.21 20.45
C ALA A 107 -19.23 -9.78 19.65
N LEU A 108 -18.56 -10.81 20.17
CA LEU A 108 -17.48 -11.50 19.46
C LEU A 108 -18.00 -12.27 18.24
N ALA A 109 -19.19 -12.86 18.33
CA ALA A 109 -19.82 -13.56 17.21
C ALA A 109 -20.24 -12.63 16.06
N GLU A 110 -20.45 -11.33 16.32
CA GLU A 110 -20.71 -10.33 15.27
C GLU A 110 -19.44 -10.00 14.46
N ILE A 111 -18.25 -10.19 15.04
CA ILE A 111 -16.98 -9.98 14.37
C ILE A 111 -16.62 -11.23 13.56
N LYS A 112 -16.71 -11.12 12.24
CA LYS A 112 -16.34 -12.20 11.32
C LYS A 112 -14.82 -12.46 11.37
N GLY A 113 -14.44 -13.72 11.18
CA GLY A 113 -13.03 -14.11 11.02
C GLY A 113 -12.26 -14.33 12.33
N LEU A 114 -12.91 -14.28 13.49
CA LEU A 114 -12.31 -14.62 14.78
C LEU A 114 -12.42 -16.11 15.10
N ASP A 115 -11.34 -16.68 15.64
CA ASP A 115 -11.34 -17.96 16.36
C ASP A 115 -11.27 -17.64 17.86
N VAL A 116 -12.33 -17.98 18.59
CA VAL A 116 -12.47 -17.66 20.01
C VAL A 116 -12.38 -18.95 20.82
N LYS A 117 -11.31 -19.08 21.62
CA LYS A 117 -11.14 -20.17 22.58
C LYS A 117 -11.44 -19.67 23.98
N LYS A 118 -12.36 -20.35 24.65
CA LYS A 118 -12.84 -19.99 25.98
C LYS A 118 -12.50 -21.08 26.98
N ASP A 119 -11.92 -20.70 28.11
CA ASP A 119 -11.68 -21.56 29.27
C ASP A 119 -12.27 -20.89 30.52
N GLY A 120 -13.51 -21.24 30.83
CA GLY A 120 -14.31 -20.57 31.87
C GLY A 120 -14.58 -19.11 31.54
N LEU A 121 -13.92 -18.21 32.27
CA LEU A 121 -13.99 -16.75 32.08
C LEU A 121 -12.80 -16.18 31.31
N ASN A 122 -11.84 -17.02 30.93
CA ASN A 122 -10.69 -16.60 30.13
C ASN A 122 -11.00 -16.75 28.64
N TYR A 123 -10.67 -15.71 27.88
CA TYR A 123 -10.83 -15.64 26.44
C TYR A 123 -9.47 -15.52 25.79
N HIS A 124 -9.22 -16.40 24.83
CA HIS A 124 -8.10 -16.34 23.91
C HIS A 124 -8.66 -16.16 22.51
N ILE A 125 -8.42 -15.00 21.93
CA ILE A 125 -8.94 -14.62 20.61
C ILE A 125 -7.79 -14.61 19.62
N THR A 126 -7.96 -15.36 18.54
CA THR A 126 -7.05 -15.41 17.40
C THR A 126 -7.83 -15.12 16.12
N LEU A 127 -7.13 -14.85 15.02
CA LEU A 127 -7.75 -14.83 13.70
C LEU A 127 -7.88 -16.26 13.17
N THR A 128 -8.98 -16.54 12.48
CA THR A 128 -9.10 -17.75 11.65
C THR A 128 -8.06 -17.74 10.53
N GLU A 129 -7.67 -18.91 10.02
CA GLU A 129 -6.68 -18.99 8.94
C GLU A 129 -7.13 -18.25 7.68
N GLN A 130 -8.43 -18.29 7.36
CA GLN A 130 -8.99 -17.54 6.24
C GLN A 130 -8.82 -16.03 6.44
N GLU A 131 -9.20 -15.50 7.60
CA GLU A 131 -9.07 -14.06 7.89
C GLU A 131 -7.61 -13.61 7.92
N ARG A 132 -6.67 -14.48 8.33
CA ARG A 132 -5.23 -14.21 8.24
C ARG A 132 -4.80 -14.03 6.79
N LEU A 133 -5.20 -14.93 5.90
CA LEU A 133 -4.87 -14.83 4.47
C LEU A 133 -5.49 -13.59 3.84
N ASP A 134 -6.76 -13.30 4.15
CA ASP A 134 -7.46 -12.12 3.66
C ASP A 134 -6.80 -10.82 4.15
N THR A 135 -6.35 -10.80 5.41
CA THR A 135 -5.60 -9.66 5.98
C THR A 135 -4.28 -9.44 5.27
N ILE A 136 -3.55 -10.52 4.94
CA ILE A 136 -2.30 -10.43 4.18
C ILE A 136 -2.56 -9.90 2.77
N GLU A 137 -3.57 -10.42 2.08
CA GLU A 137 -3.91 -9.99 0.73
C GLU A 137 -4.36 -8.52 0.70
N TYR A 138 -5.16 -8.12 1.69
CA TYR A 138 -5.54 -6.72 1.87
C TYR A 138 -4.32 -5.83 2.12
N ALA A 139 -3.40 -6.23 2.99
CA ALA A 139 -2.18 -5.47 3.28
C ALA A 139 -1.30 -5.29 2.05
N ILE A 140 -1.13 -6.34 1.23
CA ILE A 140 -0.38 -6.26 -0.03
C ILE A 140 -1.06 -5.31 -1.01
N SER A 141 -2.37 -5.44 -1.20
CA SER A 141 -3.14 -4.59 -2.11
C SER A 141 -3.08 -3.12 -1.69
N GLN A 142 -3.21 -2.86 -0.39
CA GLN A 142 -3.09 -1.52 0.19
C GLN A 142 -1.68 -0.95 0.02
N ALA A 143 -0.64 -1.77 0.18
CA ALA A 143 0.74 -1.36 -0.03
C ALA A 143 1.01 -1.00 -1.51
N VAL A 144 0.53 -1.81 -2.46
CA VAL A 144 0.60 -1.52 -3.90
C VAL A 144 -0.04 -0.17 -4.21
N GLU A 145 -1.26 0.06 -3.72
CA GLU A 145 -2.00 1.29 -3.97
C GLU A 145 -1.33 2.50 -3.30
N THR A 146 -0.81 2.33 -2.08
CA THR A 146 -0.08 3.39 -1.37
C THR A 146 1.19 3.79 -2.12
N ILE A 147 1.96 2.82 -2.60
CA ILE A 147 3.19 3.06 -3.36
C ILE A 147 2.87 3.75 -4.68
N ARG A 148 1.84 3.28 -5.41
CA ARG A 148 1.36 3.91 -6.65
C ARG A 148 1.03 5.39 -6.44
N ASN A 149 0.17 5.70 -5.48
CA ASN A 149 -0.25 7.09 -5.21
C ASN A 149 0.92 8.00 -4.81
N ARG A 150 1.92 7.49 -4.08
CA ARG A 150 3.12 8.25 -3.71
C ARG A 150 4.02 8.55 -4.90
N LEU A 151 4.14 7.60 -5.82
CA LEU A 151 4.95 7.76 -7.02
C LEU A 151 4.26 8.67 -8.05
N ASP A 152 2.93 8.62 -8.14
CA ASP A 152 2.15 9.54 -8.97
C ASP A 152 2.35 11.01 -8.54
N GLN A 153 2.45 11.25 -7.22
CA GLN A 153 2.77 12.59 -6.67
C GLN A 153 4.18 13.06 -6.99
N PHE A 154 5.11 12.16 -7.33
CA PHE A 154 6.48 12.50 -7.69
C PHE A 154 6.58 13.13 -9.09
N GLY A 155 5.52 13.04 -9.91
CA GLY A 155 5.43 13.70 -11.21
C GLY A 155 6.29 13.06 -12.31
N LEU A 156 6.70 11.80 -12.13
CA LEU A 156 7.40 11.01 -13.14
C LEU A 156 6.45 10.30 -14.11
N ALA A 157 7.01 9.87 -15.24
CA ALA A 157 6.31 9.05 -16.22
C ALA A 157 5.82 7.73 -15.57
N GLU A 158 4.61 7.33 -15.94
CA GLU A 158 3.79 6.23 -15.41
C GLU A 158 4.58 5.12 -14.68
N PRO A 159 4.58 5.11 -13.33
CA PRO A 159 5.28 4.08 -12.55
C PRO A 159 4.54 2.74 -12.66
N THR A 160 5.28 1.65 -12.86
CA THR A 160 4.71 0.30 -12.79
C THR A 160 4.81 -0.21 -11.36
N VAL A 161 3.67 -0.41 -10.71
CA VAL A 161 3.59 -0.99 -9.37
C VAL A 161 2.65 -2.20 -9.40
N ALA A 162 3.21 -3.39 -9.15
CA ALA A 162 2.48 -4.64 -9.23
C ALA A 162 2.93 -5.64 -8.15
N ARG A 163 2.04 -6.53 -7.76
CA ARG A 163 2.39 -7.66 -6.89
C ARG A 163 3.24 -8.66 -7.68
N GLN A 164 4.35 -9.09 -7.10
CA GLN A 164 5.21 -10.15 -7.63
C GLN A 164 5.35 -11.27 -6.61
N GLY A 165 4.76 -12.44 -6.92
CA GLY A 165 4.77 -13.58 -6.00
C GLY A 165 3.82 -13.41 -4.82
N LYS A 166 4.19 -13.98 -3.66
CA LYS A 166 3.28 -14.08 -2.50
C LYS A 166 3.19 -12.78 -1.72
N ASP A 167 4.31 -12.14 -1.44
CA ASP A 167 4.50 -11.05 -0.46
C ASP A 167 5.39 -9.91 -0.98
N ASN A 168 5.84 -9.97 -2.23
CA ASN A 168 6.67 -8.92 -2.82
C ASN A 168 5.89 -8.01 -3.76
N ILE A 169 6.36 -6.77 -3.85
CA ILE A 169 5.86 -5.73 -4.74
C ILE A 169 6.99 -5.33 -5.66
N LEU A 170 6.73 -5.44 -6.97
CA LEU A 170 7.57 -4.93 -8.04
C LEU A 170 7.27 -3.45 -8.25
N VAL A 171 8.31 -2.64 -8.24
CA VAL A 171 8.26 -1.22 -8.55
C VAL A 171 9.26 -0.92 -9.66
N GLU A 172 8.78 -0.35 -10.75
CA GLU A 172 9.60 0.11 -11.87
C GLU A 172 9.33 1.59 -12.15
N LEU A 173 10.40 2.39 -12.14
CA LEU A 173 10.36 3.81 -12.44
C LEU A 173 11.23 4.10 -13.68
N PRO A 174 10.61 4.37 -14.84
CA PRO A 174 11.36 4.74 -16.04
C PRO A 174 11.93 6.16 -15.90
N GLY A 175 13.11 6.38 -16.48
CA GLY A 175 13.67 7.73 -16.59
C GLY A 175 14.36 8.28 -15.34
N ILE A 176 14.51 7.47 -14.28
CA ILE A 176 15.44 7.74 -13.19
C ILE A 176 16.86 7.63 -13.73
N LYS A 177 17.64 8.71 -13.66
CA LYS A 177 19.01 8.77 -14.21
C LYS A 177 20.06 9.21 -13.21
N THR A 178 19.65 9.76 -12.07
CA THR A 178 20.55 10.25 -11.04
C THR A 178 20.34 9.50 -9.73
N GLU A 179 21.42 9.30 -8.98
CA GLU A 179 21.39 8.70 -7.64
C GLU A 179 20.48 9.49 -6.67
N GLU A 180 20.40 10.81 -6.85
CA GLU A 180 19.53 11.69 -6.05
C GLU A 180 18.04 11.42 -6.33
N ASP A 181 17.66 11.18 -7.58
CA ASP A 181 16.29 10.81 -7.96
C ASP A 181 15.92 9.43 -7.40
N GLU A 182 16.87 8.49 -7.46
CA GLU A 182 16.69 7.14 -6.93
C GLU A 182 16.52 7.15 -5.42
N GLN A 183 17.33 7.92 -4.70
CA GLN A 183 17.22 8.07 -3.25
C GLN A 183 15.89 8.72 -2.87
N ARG A 184 15.46 9.78 -3.57
CA ARG A 184 14.16 10.41 -3.32
C ARG A 184 12.99 9.47 -3.54
N ALA A 185 13.02 8.67 -4.62
CA ALA A 185 12.00 7.66 -4.87
C ALA A 185 11.98 6.58 -3.77
N ARG A 186 13.15 6.11 -3.33
CA ARG A 186 13.25 5.17 -2.21
C ARG A 186 12.73 5.75 -0.91
N ASP A 187 13.07 6.99 -0.58
CA ASP A 187 12.62 7.64 0.66
C ASP A 187 11.10 7.82 0.67
N LEU A 188 10.49 8.17 -0.46
CA LEU A 188 9.03 8.25 -0.59
C LEU A 188 8.35 6.91 -0.35
N ILE A 189 8.92 5.82 -0.84
CA ILE A 189 8.40 4.47 -0.64
C ILE A 189 8.62 4.00 0.80
N ALA A 190 9.84 4.15 1.33
CA ALA A 190 10.26 3.63 2.63
C ALA A 190 9.62 4.34 3.82
N LYS A 191 9.16 5.59 3.64
CA LYS A 191 8.54 6.36 4.72
C LYS A 191 7.22 5.72 5.17
N ALA A 192 7.22 5.06 6.33
CA ALA A 192 6.00 4.56 6.96
C ALA A 192 5.04 5.74 7.24
N ALA A 193 3.82 5.70 6.70
CA ALA A 193 2.79 6.70 6.97
C ALA A 193 1.86 6.16 8.06
N HIS A 194 2.26 6.30 9.32
CA HIS A 194 1.38 5.97 10.44
C HIS A 194 0.64 7.22 10.89
N LEU A 195 -0.62 7.37 10.47
CA LEU A 195 -1.49 8.46 10.92
C LEU A 195 -2.10 8.09 12.27
N GLN A 196 -1.74 8.84 13.32
CA GLN A 196 -2.37 8.73 14.63
C GLN A 196 -3.15 9.99 14.92
N LEU A 197 -4.43 9.83 15.28
CA LEU A 197 -5.23 10.91 15.83
C LEU A 197 -5.05 10.89 17.35
N MET A 198 -4.41 11.92 17.89
CA MET A 198 -4.23 12.10 19.33
C MET A 198 -5.14 13.21 19.82
N ALA A 199 -5.74 13.03 21.00
CA ALA A 199 -6.43 14.12 21.67
C ALA A 199 -5.41 15.19 22.09
N VAL A 200 -5.73 16.44 21.80
CA VAL A 200 -4.90 17.57 22.21
C VAL A 200 -5.12 17.82 23.70
N ASP A 201 -4.03 18.01 24.43
CA ASP A 201 -4.06 18.35 25.85
C ASP A 201 -3.99 19.87 26.00
N ASP A 202 -5.16 20.49 26.04
CA ASP A 202 -5.31 21.95 26.06
C ASP A 202 -4.53 22.61 27.22
N LYS A 203 -4.43 21.93 28.38
CA LYS A 203 -3.74 22.47 29.57
C LYS A 203 -2.23 22.61 29.38
N ARG A 204 -1.62 21.70 28.60
CA ARG A 204 -0.17 21.77 28.29
C ARG A 204 0.12 22.75 27.15
N GLN A 205 -0.84 22.97 26.26
CA GLN A 205 -0.71 23.93 25.17
C GLN A 205 -0.63 25.37 25.69
N ASP A 206 -1.42 25.71 26.71
CA ASP A 206 -1.36 27.03 27.37
C ASP A 206 0.01 27.30 28.01
N GLN A 207 0.62 26.30 28.64
CA GLN A 207 1.95 26.43 29.25
C GLN A 207 3.06 26.64 28.21
N ALA A 208 3.02 25.92 27.09
CA ALA A 208 4.00 26.07 26.02
C ALA A 208 3.98 27.48 25.40
N ASN A 209 2.79 28.08 25.25
CA ASN A 209 2.64 29.44 24.74
C ASN A 209 3.22 30.49 25.72
N THR A 210 3.00 30.32 27.02
CA THR A 210 3.55 31.24 28.04
C THR A 210 5.07 31.17 28.19
N MET A 211 5.70 30.06 27.82
CA MET A 211 7.17 29.91 27.86
C MET A 211 7.87 30.50 26.63
N SER A 212 7.17 30.72 25.53
CA SER A 212 7.73 31.32 24.32
C SER A 212 7.78 32.86 24.37
N GLU A 213 7.08 33.48 25.33
CA GLU A 213 7.04 34.94 25.52
C GLU A 213 8.03 35.46 26.57
N ALA A 214 8.84 34.59 27.18
CA ALA A 214 9.88 34.93 28.17
C ALA A 214 11.29 34.75 27.60
#